data_AF-A0A182SIM3-F1
#
_entry.id   AF-A0A182SIM3-F1
#
_cell.length_a   1.000
_cell.length_b   1.000
_cell.length_c   1.000
_cell.angle_alpha   90.00
_cell.angle_beta   90.00
_cell.angle_gamma   90.00
#
_symmetry.space_group_name_H-M   'P 1'
#
loop_
_entity.id
_entity.type
_entity.pdbx_description
1 polymer ?
#
loop_
_entity_poly.entity_id
_entity_poly.type
_entity_poly.pdbx_seq_one_letter_code
_entity_poly.pdbx_strand_id
1 'polypeptide(L)'
;VPDDWLITESNTEFLEKHQCPETFADLKESDVVIWVDPLDGTSEYTQGFLERVTVLIGIAINDRAVGGVIHQPYYKAETGDIGRTIWGLKGCGTGGIIPVKPPSDRFLVTTTRSHSNGIVQSALDALAPDEILRVGGAGYKVLQLLEGKAHAYVFASAGCKKWDTCAPEAVLEANGGTLTDMLGRHYRYGKDVSFPNSSGVLGTVAEVSHDDILSKIPETVKQAMKNKA
;
A
#
# COMPACT_ATOMS: atom_id res chain seq x y z
N VAL A 1 11.13 13.19 21.64
CA VAL A 1 11.56 11.81 21.33
C VAL A 1 12.91 11.64 22.01
N PRO A 2 13.14 10.57 22.78
CA PRO A 2 14.45 10.31 23.38
C PRO A 2 15.53 10.29 22.29
N ASP A 3 16.70 10.89 22.55
CA ASP A 3 17.76 11.02 21.54
C ASP A 3 18.30 9.65 21.09
N ASP A 4 18.28 8.67 21.98
CA ASP A 4 18.64 7.28 21.74
C ASP A 4 17.66 6.55 20.80
N TRP A 5 16.46 7.11 20.55
CA TRP A 5 15.51 6.57 19.58
C TRP A 5 15.69 7.17 18.18
N LEU A 6 16.51 8.22 18.05
CA LEU A 6 16.77 8.90 16.79
C LEU A 6 18.04 8.34 16.16
N ILE A 7 17.86 7.46 15.16
CA ILE A 7 18.97 7.04 14.30
C ILE A 7 19.20 8.15 13.28
N THR A 8 20.30 8.89 13.45
CA THR A 8 20.72 9.96 12.52
C THR A 8 21.81 9.50 11.55
N GLU A 9 22.42 8.36 11.83
CA GLU A 9 23.45 7.76 11.01
C GLU A 9 22.85 7.16 9.73
N SER A 10 23.57 7.30 8.62
CA SER A 10 23.19 6.66 7.36
C SER A 10 23.60 5.20 7.36
N ASN A 11 22.79 4.34 6.72
CA ASN A 11 23.16 2.95 6.50
C ASN A 11 24.21 2.84 5.39
N THR A 12 25.49 2.78 5.77
CA THR A 12 26.63 2.74 4.83
C THR A 12 26.57 1.53 3.91
N GLU A 13 26.25 0.34 4.42
CA GLU A 13 26.15 -0.88 3.62
C GLU A 13 25.09 -0.73 2.50
N PHE A 14 23.96 -0.10 2.82
CA PHE A 14 22.92 0.18 1.82
C PHE A 14 23.41 1.15 0.75
N LEU A 15 24.08 2.24 1.16
CA LEU A 15 24.59 3.29 0.26
C LEU A 15 25.77 2.82 -0.60
N GLU A 16 26.55 1.85 -0.16
CA GLU A 16 27.60 1.23 -0.97
C GLU A 16 27.03 0.32 -2.07
N LYS A 17 25.90 -0.34 -1.80
CA LYS A 17 25.25 -1.26 -2.73
C LYS A 17 24.30 -0.58 -3.73
N HIS A 18 23.81 0.62 -3.41
CA HIS A 18 22.82 1.33 -4.21
C HIS A 18 23.29 2.73 -4.52
N GLN A 19 23.24 3.10 -5.80
CA GLN A 19 23.47 4.47 -6.25
C GLN A 19 22.14 5.18 -6.42
N CYS A 20 22.11 6.46 -6.08
CA CYS A 20 20.95 7.30 -6.38
C CYS A 20 20.74 7.31 -7.91
N PRO A 21 19.54 6.97 -8.41
CA PRO A 21 19.26 7.05 -9.84
C PRO A 21 19.57 8.44 -10.40
N GLU A 22 20.18 8.51 -11.59
CA GLU A 22 20.52 9.79 -12.24
C GLU A 22 19.32 10.72 -12.39
N THR A 23 18.13 10.16 -12.58
CA THR A 23 16.86 10.91 -12.64
C THR A 23 16.54 11.71 -11.39
N PHE A 24 17.20 11.41 -10.27
CA PHE A 24 17.02 12.07 -8.99
C PHE A 24 18.19 12.98 -8.58
N ALA A 25 19.26 13.05 -9.39
CA ALA A 25 20.47 13.80 -9.03
C ALA A 25 20.24 15.31 -8.87
N ASP A 26 19.34 15.89 -9.70
CA ASP A 26 19.04 17.33 -9.73
C ASP A 26 17.67 17.68 -9.15
N LEU A 27 17.14 16.84 -8.24
CA LEU A 27 15.83 17.09 -7.62
C LEU A 27 15.84 18.37 -6.80
N LYS A 28 14.78 19.16 -6.96
CA LYS A 28 14.49 20.30 -6.10
C LYS A 28 13.54 19.85 -5.00
N GLU A 29 13.59 20.53 -3.86
CA GLU A 29 12.63 20.32 -2.77
C GLU A 29 11.18 20.46 -3.25
N SER A 30 10.92 21.36 -4.21
CA SER A 30 9.59 21.55 -4.82
C SER A 30 9.06 20.34 -5.59
N ASP A 31 9.93 19.40 -5.97
CA ASP A 31 9.59 18.20 -6.73
C ASP A 31 9.19 17.05 -5.78
N VAL A 32 9.44 17.21 -4.47
CA VAL A 32 9.24 16.21 -3.44
C VAL A 32 8.02 16.54 -2.58
N VAL A 33 7.16 15.55 -2.34
CA VAL A 33 6.03 15.64 -1.41
C VAL A 33 6.06 14.48 -0.45
N ILE A 34 5.95 14.77 0.84
CA ILE A 34 5.89 13.76 1.90
C ILE A 34 4.45 13.65 2.40
N TRP A 35 3.85 12.48 2.22
CA TRP A 35 2.52 12.16 2.73
C TRP A 35 2.63 11.34 4.01
N VAL A 36 1.96 11.79 5.08
CA VAL A 36 2.01 11.11 6.37
C VAL A 36 0.61 10.77 6.83
N ASP A 37 0.37 9.50 7.15
CA ASP A 37 -0.73 9.08 8.03
C ASP A 37 -0.14 8.59 9.36
N PRO A 38 -0.28 9.37 10.45
CA PRO A 38 0.25 8.97 11.74
C PRO A 38 -0.51 7.79 12.38
N LEU A 39 -1.72 7.46 11.89
CA LEU A 39 -2.54 6.38 12.42
C LEU A 39 -3.53 5.89 11.35
N ASP A 40 -3.02 5.06 10.44
CA ASP A 40 -3.87 4.27 9.53
C ASP A 40 -4.51 3.11 10.31
N GLY A 41 -5.80 2.89 10.09
CA GLY A 41 -6.60 1.93 10.86
C GLY A 41 -7.20 2.50 12.14
N THR A 42 -7.62 3.78 12.16
CA THR A 42 -8.25 4.42 13.34
C THR A 42 -9.40 3.60 13.93
N SER A 43 -10.28 3.04 13.10
CA SER A 43 -11.37 2.17 13.56
C SER A 43 -10.89 0.82 14.12
N GLU A 44 -9.74 0.33 13.66
CA GLU A 44 -9.13 -0.89 14.20
C GLU A 44 -8.53 -0.62 15.57
N TYR A 45 -7.84 0.52 15.73
CA TYR A 45 -7.29 0.96 17.02
C TYR A 45 -8.39 1.09 18.09
N THR A 46 -9.51 1.75 17.78
CA THR A 46 -10.61 1.95 18.73
C THR A 46 -11.33 0.66 19.11
N GLN A 47 -11.23 -0.38 18.28
CA GLN A 47 -11.85 -1.69 18.51
C GLN A 47 -10.87 -2.73 19.05
N GLY A 48 -9.61 -2.35 19.31
CA GLY A 48 -8.59 -3.24 19.87
C GLY A 48 -7.94 -4.20 18.86
N PHE A 49 -8.17 -4.03 17.55
CA PHE A 49 -7.46 -4.77 16.49
C PHE A 49 -6.11 -4.14 16.20
N LEU A 50 -5.27 -4.08 17.23
CA LEU A 50 -4.01 -3.31 17.24
C LEU A 50 -3.02 -3.79 16.17
N GLU A 51 -3.05 -5.06 15.81
CA GLU A 51 -2.15 -5.65 14.80
C GLU A 51 -2.32 -5.03 13.40
N ARG A 52 -3.45 -4.34 13.16
CA ARG A 52 -3.82 -3.75 11.87
C ARG A 52 -3.54 -2.26 11.78
N VAL A 53 -3.09 -1.67 12.89
CA VAL A 53 -2.75 -0.25 12.96
C VAL A 53 -1.38 -0.04 12.35
N THR A 54 -1.26 0.94 11.46
CA THR A 54 0.01 1.31 10.84
C THR A 54 0.26 2.81 10.89
N VAL A 55 1.53 3.18 10.78
CA VAL A 55 1.98 4.55 10.46
C VAL A 55 2.52 4.52 9.05
N LEU A 56 2.10 5.47 8.22
CA LEU A 56 2.45 5.55 6.81
C LEU A 56 3.23 6.82 6.52
N ILE A 57 4.38 6.69 5.85
CA ILE A 57 5.16 7.81 5.33
C ILE A 57 5.47 7.52 3.87
N GLY A 58 4.80 8.23 2.96
CA GLY A 58 5.00 8.13 1.52
C GLY A 58 5.85 9.26 1.00
N ILE A 59 6.79 8.95 0.10
CA ILE A 59 7.66 9.89 -0.59
C ILE A 59 7.24 9.91 -2.06
N ALA A 60 6.73 11.05 -2.50
CA ALA A 60 6.41 11.28 -3.90
C ALA A 60 7.42 12.24 -4.54
N ILE A 61 7.82 11.92 -5.76
CA ILE A 61 8.68 12.75 -6.59
C ILE A 61 7.96 12.96 -7.93
N ASN A 62 7.83 14.20 -8.39
CA ASN A 62 7.15 14.54 -9.64
C ASN A 62 5.76 13.86 -9.75
N ASP A 63 4.96 14.00 -8.69
CA ASP A 63 3.62 13.44 -8.52
C ASP A 63 3.53 11.90 -8.42
N ARG A 64 4.65 11.16 -8.45
CA ARG A 64 4.65 9.70 -8.40
C ARG A 64 5.17 9.21 -7.07
N ALA A 65 4.53 8.18 -6.50
CA ALA A 65 5.09 7.49 -5.34
C ALA A 65 6.41 6.83 -5.74
N VAL A 66 7.49 7.09 -5.00
CA VAL A 66 8.84 6.55 -5.27
C VAL A 66 9.35 5.75 -4.07
N GLY A 67 9.14 6.25 -2.86
CA GLY A 67 9.54 5.59 -1.62
C GLY A 67 8.41 5.56 -0.59
N GLY A 68 8.49 4.64 0.36
CA GLY A 68 7.47 4.51 1.39
C GLY A 68 7.96 3.76 2.63
N VAL A 69 7.36 4.08 3.76
CA VAL A 69 7.52 3.38 5.04
C VAL A 69 6.14 2.99 5.56
N ILE A 70 6.01 1.73 5.98
CA ILE A 70 4.87 1.20 6.71
C ILE A 70 5.40 0.69 8.05
N HIS A 71 5.07 1.36 9.14
CA HIS A 71 5.42 0.92 10.48
C HIS A 71 4.21 0.30 11.17
N GLN A 72 4.35 -0.90 11.72
CA GLN A 72 3.34 -1.56 12.54
C GLN A 72 3.76 -1.51 14.01
N PRO A 73 3.26 -0.55 14.81
CA PRO A 73 3.73 -0.37 16.19
C PRO A 73 3.37 -1.53 17.13
N TYR A 74 2.31 -2.29 16.84
CA TYR A 74 1.83 -3.39 17.68
C TYR A 74 2.15 -4.78 17.11
N TYR A 75 3.02 -4.86 16.10
CA TYR A 75 3.50 -6.15 15.62
C TYR A 75 4.24 -6.87 16.75
N LYS A 76 4.01 -8.18 16.89
CA LYS A 76 4.69 -9.01 17.89
C LYS A 76 5.60 -9.99 17.14
N ALA A 77 6.90 -9.75 17.19
CA ALA A 77 7.88 -10.65 16.61
C ALA A 77 7.99 -11.94 17.44
N GLU A 78 8.41 -13.04 16.82
CA GLU A 78 8.67 -14.29 17.53
C GLU A 78 9.81 -14.18 18.55
N THR A 79 10.72 -13.22 18.35
CA THR A 79 11.80 -12.86 19.28
C THR A 79 11.30 -12.18 20.56
N GLY A 80 10.03 -11.77 20.60
CA GLY A 80 9.44 -11.01 21.70
C GLY A 80 9.49 -9.49 21.50
N ASP A 81 10.15 -9.01 20.44
CA ASP A 81 10.19 -7.59 20.09
C ASP A 81 8.79 -7.09 19.68
N ILE A 82 8.52 -5.83 20.03
CA ILE A 82 7.28 -5.15 19.66
C ILE A 82 7.59 -4.08 18.62
N GLY A 83 6.80 -4.08 17.56
CA GLY A 83 6.94 -3.16 16.46
C GLY A 83 7.75 -3.73 15.31
N ARG A 84 7.45 -3.29 14.09
CA ARG A 84 8.33 -3.49 12.93
C ARG A 84 8.17 -2.35 11.94
N THR A 85 9.23 -2.08 11.20
CA THR A 85 9.25 -1.04 10.15
C THR A 85 9.59 -1.69 8.83
N ILE A 86 8.68 -1.59 7.87
CA ILE A 86 8.89 -1.98 6.49
C ILE A 86 9.14 -0.71 5.69
N TRP A 87 10.13 -0.73 4.79
CA TRP A 87 10.34 0.32 3.81
C TRP A 87 10.46 -0.27 2.41
N GLY A 88 10.21 0.57 1.41
CA GLY A 88 10.38 0.23 0.01
C GLY A 88 10.76 1.45 -0.81
N LEU A 89 11.64 1.24 -1.78
CA LEU A 89 12.09 2.23 -2.74
C LEU A 89 12.07 1.60 -4.12
N LYS A 90 11.25 2.14 -5.03
CA LYS A 90 11.10 1.60 -6.39
C LYS A 90 12.47 1.57 -7.08
N GLY A 91 12.86 0.39 -7.58
CA GLY A 91 14.18 0.14 -8.18
C GLY A 91 15.27 -0.32 -7.21
N CYS A 92 15.08 -0.19 -5.89
CA CYS A 92 16.03 -0.66 -4.87
C CYS A 92 15.47 -1.80 -4.00
N GLY A 93 14.18 -2.08 -4.08
CA GLY A 93 13.54 -3.18 -3.34
C GLY A 93 12.93 -2.74 -2.02
N THR A 94 12.71 -3.73 -1.15
CA THR A 94 12.09 -3.54 0.17
C THR A 94 13.02 -4.02 1.28
N GLY A 95 12.81 -3.50 2.50
CA GLY A 95 13.54 -3.92 3.70
C GLY A 95 12.65 -3.91 4.94
N GLY A 96 13.10 -4.59 5.99
CA GLY A 96 12.32 -4.80 7.21
C GLY A 96 11.21 -5.86 7.08
N ILE A 97 11.16 -6.55 5.94
CA ILE A 97 10.30 -7.69 5.66
C ILE A 97 11.00 -8.65 4.71
N ILE A 98 10.69 -9.94 4.80
CA ILE A 98 11.01 -10.94 3.77
C ILE A 98 9.68 -11.25 3.06
N PRO A 99 9.48 -10.76 1.83
CA PRO A 99 8.25 -10.98 1.10
C PRO A 99 8.02 -12.47 0.83
N VAL A 100 6.76 -12.90 0.95
CA VAL A 100 6.34 -14.28 0.74
C VAL A 100 5.36 -14.32 -0.42
N LYS A 101 5.57 -15.27 -1.34
CA LYS A 101 4.64 -15.47 -2.46
C LYS A 101 3.35 -16.09 -1.95
N PRO A 102 2.18 -15.64 -2.45
CA PRO A 102 0.93 -16.29 -2.10
C PRO A 102 0.84 -17.70 -2.70
N PRO A 103 -0.05 -18.56 -2.18
CA PRO A 103 -0.18 -19.95 -2.63
C PRO A 103 -0.61 -20.03 -4.10
N SER A 104 -0.02 -20.94 -4.87
CA SER A 104 -0.27 -21.08 -6.32
C SER A 104 -1.53 -21.87 -6.69
N ASP A 105 -2.15 -22.55 -5.72
CA ASP A 105 -3.29 -23.47 -5.91
C ASP A 105 -4.66 -22.83 -5.67
N ARG A 106 -4.69 -21.55 -5.26
CA ARG A 106 -5.91 -20.80 -4.92
C ARG A 106 -5.71 -19.31 -5.09
N PHE A 107 -6.78 -18.55 -5.34
CA PHE A 107 -6.77 -17.11 -5.46
C PHE A 107 -7.40 -16.45 -4.23
N LEU A 108 -6.64 -15.56 -3.59
CA LEU A 108 -6.99 -14.94 -2.30
C LEU A 108 -7.04 -13.43 -2.44
N VAL A 109 -8.07 -12.79 -1.90
CA VAL A 109 -8.25 -11.33 -1.97
C VAL A 109 -8.37 -10.74 -0.57
N THR A 110 -7.68 -9.63 -0.31
CA THR A 110 -7.94 -8.81 0.87
C THR A 110 -8.79 -7.59 0.51
N THR A 111 -9.69 -7.22 1.41
CA THR A 111 -10.60 -6.08 1.24
C THR A 111 -10.94 -5.44 2.59
N THR A 112 -11.74 -4.39 2.55
CA THR A 112 -12.18 -3.65 3.74
C THR A 112 -13.05 -4.49 4.67
N ARG A 113 -12.82 -4.33 5.98
CA ARG A 113 -13.70 -4.85 7.04
C ARG A 113 -14.93 -3.98 7.27
N SER A 114 -14.75 -2.66 7.35
CA SER A 114 -15.77 -1.73 7.88
C SER A 114 -16.44 -0.86 6.81
N HIS A 115 -15.96 -0.85 5.58
CA HIS A 115 -16.46 0.03 4.51
C HIS A 115 -16.97 -0.74 3.28
N SER A 116 -17.51 -1.94 3.49
CA SER A 116 -18.03 -2.78 2.41
C SER A 116 -19.38 -2.23 1.93
N ASN A 117 -19.61 -2.26 0.61
CA ASN A 117 -20.88 -1.88 -0.01
C ASN A 117 -21.17 -2.79 -1.22
N GLY A 118 -22.31 -2.60 -1.89
CA GLY A 118 -22.69 -3.41 -3.06
C GLY A 118 -21.72 -3.35 -4.23
N ILE A 119 -21.00 -2.24 -4.41
CA ILE A 119 -19.99 -2.08 -5.47
C ILE A 119 -18.72 -2.87 -5.14
N VAL A 120 -18.26 -2.81 -3.89
CA VAL A 120 -17.16 -3.67 -3.40
C VAL A 120 -17.54 -5.14 -3.55
N GLN A 121 -18.75 -5.54 -3.16
CA GLN A 121 -19.18 -6.92 -3.28
C GLN A 121 -19.25 -7.37 -4.75
N SER A 122 -19.79 -6.54 -5.64
CA SER A 122 -19.84 -6.84 -7.08
C SER A 122 -18.45 -7.03 -7.70
N ALA A 123 -17.45 -6.26 -7.24
CA ALA A 123 -16.07 -6.43 -7.68
C ALA A 123 -15.49 -7.78 -7.20
N LEU A 124 -15.76 -8.17 -5.95
CA LEU A 124 -15.29 -9.43 -5.38
C LEU A 124 -15.95 -10.64 -6.04
N ASP A 125 -17.27 -10.58 -6.26
CA ASP A 125 -18.04 -11.67 -6.89
C ASP A 125 -17.53 -11.95 -8.31
N ALA A 126 -17.18 -10.91 -9.07
CA ALA A 126 -16.64 -11.05 -10.42
C ALA A 126 -15.24 -11.68 -10.45
N LEU A 127 -14.45 -11.48 -9.39
CA LEU A 127 -13.13 -12.10 -9.25
C LEU A 127 -13.20 -13.55 -8.77
N ALA A 128 -14.31 -13.95 -8.13
CA ALA A 128 -14.56 -15.27 -7.58
C ALA A 128 -13.35 -15.85 -6.80
N PRO A 129 -12.80 -15.14 -5.79
CA PRO A 129 -11.68 -15.65 -5.00
C PRO A 129 -12.10 -16.83 -4.13
N ASP A 130 -11.16 -17.75 -3.90
CA ASP A 130 -11.32 -18.88 -2.99
C ASP A 130 -11.45 -18.43 -1.53
N GLU A 131 -10.81 -17.30 -1.17
CA GLU A 131 -10.88 -16.71 0.17
C GLU A 131 -10.87 -15.18 0.12
N ILE A 132 -11.63 -14.56 1.04
CA ILE A 132 -11.68 -13.11 1.19
C ILE A 132 -11.27 -12.71 2.62
N LEU A 133 -10.10 -12.07 2.75
CA LEU A 133 -9.59 -11.53 4.00
C LEU A 133 -10.11 -10.10 4.22
N ARG A 134 -11.06 -9.93 5.15
CA ARG A 134 -11.65 -8.63 5.48
C ARG A 134 -10.93 -7.97 6.65
N VAL A 135 -10.09 -6.96 6.36
CA VAL A 135 -9.27 -6.27 7.36
C VAL A 135 -9.33 -4.74 7.21
N GLY A 136 -9.08 -4.02 8.31
CA GLY A 136 -8.91 -2.56 8.30
C GLY A 136 -7.45 -2.14 8.03
N GLY A 137 -7.23 -0.84 7.84
CA GLY A 137 -5.91 -0.26 7.54
C GLY A 137 -5.49 -0.43 6.08
N ALA A 138 -5.25 0.67 5.36
CA ALA A 138 -4.76 0.62 3.97
C ALA A 138 -3.35 0.01 3.91
N GLY A 139 -2.45 0.41 4.82
CA GLY A 139 -1.11 -0.16 4.93
C GLY A 139 -1.15 -1.64 5.28
N TYR A 140 -1.98 -2.02 6.25
CA TYR A 140 -2.11 -3.42 6.67
C TYR A 140 -2.59 -4.36 5.55
N LYS A 141 -3.46 -3.87 4.65
CA LYS A 141 -3.90 -4.63 3.46
C LYS A 141 -2.74 -4.88 2.50
N VAL A 142 -1.85 -3.91 2.28
CA VAL A 142 -0.64 -4.13 1.49
C VAL A 142 0.33 -5.09 2.18
N LEU A 143 0.42 -5.08 3.51
CA LEU A 143 1.19 -6.10 4.24
C LEU A 143 0.64 -7.52 4.02
N GLN A 144 -0.67 -7.69 3.84
CA GLN A 144 -1.23 -9.01 3.50
C GLN A 144 -0.73 -9.52 2.14
N LEU A 145 -0.47 -8.61 1.18
CA LEU A 145 0.10 -8.97 -0.11
C LEU A 145 1.58 -9.35 0.02
N LEU A 146 2.35 -8.53 0.73
CA LEU A 146 3.78 -8.79 0.95
C LEU A 146 4.04 -10.06 1.75
N GLU A 147 3.12 -10.45 2.64
CA GLU A 147 3.20 -11.68 3.45
C GLU A 147 2.58 -12.90 2.76
N GLY A 148 2.18 -12.80 1.48
CA GLY A 148 1.61 -13.92 0.74
C GLY A 148 0.23 -14.38 1.24
N LYS A 149 -0.44 -13.57 2.06
CA LYS A 149 -1.79 -13.86 2.59
C LYS A 149 -2.89 -13.49 1.60
N ALA A 150 -2.59 -12.62 0.64
CA ALA A 150 -3.50 -12.29 -0.46
C ALA A 150 -2.73 -12.04 -1.75
N HIS A 151 -3.37 -12.31 -2.88
CA HIS A 151 -2.86 -11.99 -4.21
C HIS A 151 -3.22 -10.56 -4.62
N ALA A 152 -4.42 -10.11 -4.23
CA ALA A 152 -4.93 -8.80 -4.58
C ALA A 152 -5.58 -8.08 -3.39
N TYR A 153 -5.42 -6.77 -3.35
CA TYR A 153 -6.15 -5.84 -2.51
C TYR A 153 -7.22 -5.17 -3.37
N VAL A 154 -8.50 -5.43 -3.09
CA VAL A 154 -9.63 -4.88 -3.85
C VAL A 154 -10.51 -4.02 -2.95
N PHE A 155 -10.66 -2.73 -3.28
CA PHE A 155 -11.56 -1.82 -2.59
C PHE A 155 -12.21 -0.83 -3.55
N ALA A 156 -13.34 -1.24 -4.13
CA ALA A 156 -14.15 -0.43 -5.04
C ALA A 156 -15.07 0.56 -4.31
N SER A 157 -14.48 1.45 -3.52
CA SER A 157 -15.18 2.56 -2.88
C SER A 157 -14.24 3.74 -2.65
N ALA A 158 -14.82 4.94 -2.56
CA ALA A 158 -14.13 6.05 -1.93
C ALA A 158 -13.89 5.72 -0.44
N GLY A 159 -12.78 6.19 0.11
CA GLY A 159 -12.49 6.04 1.54
C GLY A 159 -11.03 6.30 1.89
N CYS A 160 -10.11 5.93 0.99
CA CYS A 160 -8.70 6.26 1.12
C CYS A 160 -8.42 7.70 0.67
N LYS A 161 -7.30 8.24 1.11
CA LYS A 161 -6.72 9.53 0.74
C LYS A 161 -5.27 9.33 0.32
N LYS A 162 -4.59 10.37 -0.18
CA LYS A 162 -3.19 10.27 -0.64
C LYS A 162 -2.23 9.70 0.39
N TRP A 163 -2.40 10.07 1.66
CA TRP A 163 -1.60 9.53 2.76
C TRP A 163 -1.87 8.04 3.06
N ASP A 164 -3.06 7.53 2.76
CA ASP A 164 -3.39 6.10 2.91
C ASP A 164 -2.72 5.23 1.82
N THR A 165 -2.39 5.79 0.66
CA THR A 165 -1.94 5.00 -0.52
C THR A 165 -0.51 5.29 -0.98
N CYS A 166 0.07 6.47 -0.70
CA CYS A 166 1.40 6.81 -1.21
C CYS A 166 2.48 5.86 -0.72
N ALA A 167 2.55 5.60 0.60
CA ALA A 167 3.53 4.67 1.15
C ALA A 167 3.24 3.22 0.71
N PRO A 168 2.00 2.72 0.84
CA PRO A 168 1.70 1.34 0.42
C PRO A 168 1.92 1.07 -1.07
N GLU A 169 1.64 2.04 -1.96
CA GLU A 169 1.97 1.94 -3.39
C GLU A 169 3.47 1.79 -3.62
N ALA A 170 4.28 2.67 -3.02
CA ALA A 170 5.73 2.61 -3.18
C ALA A 170 6.32 1.29 -2.65
N VAL A 171 5.87 0.82 -1.49
CA VAL A 171 6.36 -0.42 -0.89
C VAL A 171 5.95 -1.65 -1.71
N LEU A 172 4.69 -1.72 -2.18
CA LEU A 172 4.23 -2.85 -2.98
C LEU A 172 4.97 -2.93 -4.33
N GLU A 173 5.10 -1.80 -5.02
CA GLU A 173 5.76 -1.74 -6.33
C GLU A 173 7.28 -1.90 -6.24
N ALA A 174 7.91 -1.49 -5.13
CA ALA A 174 9.31 -1.82 -4.86
C ALA A 174 9.54 -3.33 -4.74
N ASN A 175 8.50 -4.10 -4.40
CA ASN A 175 8.51 -5.56 -4.41
C ASN A 175 7.97 -6.17 -5.73
N GLY A 176 7.83 -5.37 -6.80
CA GLY A 176 7.37 -5.83 -8.11
C GLY A 176 5.86 -6.03 -8.25
N GLY A 177 5.06 -5.70 -7.23
CA GLY A 177 3.61 -5.61 -7.36
C GLY A 177 3.16 -4.34 -8.08
N THR A 178 1.84 -4.10 -8.11
CA THR A 178 1.24 -2.91 -8.74
C THR A 178 0.12 -2.38 -7.87
N LEU A 179 0.02 -1.05 -7.68
CA LEU A 179 -1.13 -0.43 -7.02
C LEU A 179 -1.67 0.74 -7.84
N THR A 180 -2.96 0.69 -8.14
CA THR A 180 -3.69 1.72 -8.88
C THR A 180 -5.04 2.01 -8.23
N ASP A 181 -5.81 2.92 -8.82
CA ASP A 181 -7.26 2.94 -8.62
C ASP A 181 -7.97 1.76 -9.33
N MET A 182 -9.28 1.62 -9.14
CA MET A 182 -10.07 0.56 -9.80
C MET A 182 -10.24 0.76 -11.32
N LEU A 183 -9.68 1.82 -11.89
CA LEU A 183 -9.66 2.10 -13.33
C LEU A 183 -8.28 1.83 -13.94
N GLY A 184 -7.33 1.29 -13.17
CA GLY A 184 -5.96 1.01 -13.62
C GLY A 184 -5.06 2.23 -13.69
N ARG A 185 -5.46 3.36 -13.08
CA ARG A 185 -4.65 4.59 -13.10
C ARG A 185 -3.83 4.68 -11.82
N HIS A 186 -2.52 4.82 -11.95
CA HIS A 186 -1.68 5.21 -10.82
C HIS A 186 -2.12 6.58 -10.29
N TYR A 187 -2.12 6.70 -8.97
CA TYR A 187 -2.46 7.96 -8.33
C TYR A 187 -1.39 9.03 -8.62
N ARG A 188 -1.81 10.28 -8.46
CA ARG A 188 -0.94 11.44 -8.40
C ARG A 188 -0.84 11.91 -6.95
N TYR A 189 0.37 12.23 -6.53
CA TYR A 189 0.75 12.60 -5.17
C TYR A 189 1.44 13.96 -5.08
N GLY A 190 1.25 14.81 -6.09
CA GLY A 190 1.77 16.18 -6.11
C GLY A 190 1.17 17.07 -5.03
N LYS A 191 1.80 18.21 -4.79
CA LYS A 191 1.40 19.14 -3.72
C LYS A 191 -0.04 19.70 -3.90
N ASP A 192 -0.46 19.89 -5.15
CA ASP A 192 -1.73 20.54 -5.52
C ASP A 192 -2.82 19.53 -5.92
N VAL A 193 -2.63 18.24 -5.64
CA VAL A 193 -3.62 17.21 -5.99
C VAL A 193 -4.78 17.21 -5.00
N SER A 194 -5.95 16.76 -5.45
CA SER A 194 -7.06 16.43 -4.55
C SER A 194 -6.66 15.32 -3.59
N PHE A 195 -6.91 15.50 -2.29
CA PHE A 195 -6.47 14.55 -1.26
C PHE A 195 -7.27 13.24 -1.25
N PRO A 196 -8.60 13.22 -1.45
CA PRO A 196 -9.37 11.98 -1.50
C PRO A 196 -9.02 11.09 -2.70
N ASN A 197 -8.98 9.78 -2.48
CA ASN A 197 -8.97 8.75 -3.52
C ASN A 197 -10.40 8.23 -3.72
N SER A 198 -11.09 8.77 -4.73
CA SER A 198 -12.51 8.48 -4.93
C SER A 198 -12.80 7.25 -5.80
N SER A 199 -11.83 6.80 -6.59
CA SER A 199 -11.98 5.72 -7.58
C SER A 199 -11.61 4.33 -7.04
N GLY A 200 -11.59 4.15 -5.71
CA GLY A 200 -11.20 2.89 -5.08
C GLY A 200 -9.74 2.56 -5.25
N VAL A 201 -9.30 1.41 -4.72
CA VAL A 201 -7.91 0.91 -4.74
C VAL A 201 -7.88 -0.51 -5.29
N LEU A 202 -6.96 -0.78 -6.20
CA LEU A 202 -6.59 -2.11 -6.65
C LEU A 202 -5.08 -2.31 -6.48
N GLY A 203 -4.69 -3.28 -5.66
CA GLY A 203 -3.30 -3.71 -5.51
C GLY A 203 -3.14 -5.17 -5.91
N THR A 204 -2.02 -5.54 -6.52
CA THR A 204 -1.70 -6.92 -6.87
C THR A 204 -0.23 -7.25 -6.60
N VAL A 205 0.07 -8.48 -6.21
CA VAL A 205 1.45 -8.99 -6.14
C VAL A 205 2.03 -9.23 -7.55
N ALA A 206 3.34 -9.41 -7.64
CA ALA A 206 4.05 -9.64 -8.91
C ALA A 206 3.62 -10.95 -9.61
N GLU A 207 3.15 -11.93 -8.84
CA GLU A 207 2.76 -13.25 -9.32
C GLU A 207 1.44 -13.25 -10.10
N VAL A 208 0.67 -12.16 -10.10
CA VAL A 208 -0.59 -12.06 -10.83
C VAL A 208 -0.59 -10.85 -11.76
N SER A 209 -1.13 -11.02 -12.97
CA SER A 209 -1.30 -9.93 -13.92
C SER A 209 -2.30 -8.91 -13.39
N HIS A 210 -1.83 -7.69 -13.14
CA HIS A 210 -2.67 -6.58 -12.70
C HIS A 210 -3.79 -6.28 -13.72
N ASP A 211 -3.43 -6.29 -15.01
CA ASP A 211 -4.37 -6.06 -16.11
C ASP A 211 -5.41 -7.17 -16.22
N ASP A 212 -5.05 -8.43 -15.93
CA ASP A 212 -6.00 -9.54 -15.95
C ASP A 212 -7.03 -9.38 -14.82
N ILE A 213 -6.60 -8.99 -13.62
CA ILE A 213 -7.51 -8.69 -12.50
C ILE A 213 -8.40 -7.51 -12.85
N LEU A 214 -7.83 -6.43 -13.40
CA LEU A 214 -8.59 -5.25 -13.83
C LEU A 214 -9.60 -5.56 -14.94
N SER A 215 -9.27 -6.48 -15.85
CA SER A 215 -10.16 -6.90 -16.96
C SER A 215 -11.42 -7.61 -16.46
N LYS A 216 -11.33 -8.32 -15.33
CA LYS A 216 -12.43 -9.03 -14.69
C LYS A 216 -13.37 -8.12 -13.89
N ILE A 217 -12.94 -6.89 -13.56
CA ILE A 217 -13.78 -5.94 -12.83
C ILE A 217 -14.94 -5.49 -13.73
N PRO A 218 -16.22 -5.65 -13.30
CA PRO A 218 -17.37 -5.32 -14.11
C PRO A 218 -17.40 -3.85 -14.53
N GLU A 219 -17.91 -3.58 -15.73
CA GLU A 219 -18.04 -2.21 -16.23
C GLU A 219 -18.93 -1.34 -15.33
N THR A 220 -19.96 -1.94 -14.72
CA THR A 220 -20.83 -1.25 -13.73
C THR A 220 -20.04 -0.77 -12.51
N VAL A 221 -19.07 -1.55 -12.03
CA VAL A 221 -18.16 -1.16 -10.94
C VAL A 221 -17.24 -0.03 -11.40
N LYS A 222 -16.64 -0.16 -12.60
CA LYS A 222 -15.76 0.89 -13.18
C LYS A 222 -16.50 2.22 -13.33
N GLN A 223 -17.73 2.20 -13.86
CA GLN A 223 -18.54 3.42 -13.98
C GLN A 223 -18.90 4.03 -12.63
N ALA A 224 -19.22 3.21 -11.62
CA ALA A 224 -19.46 3.70 -10.27
C ALA A 224 -18.22 4.39 -9.66
N MET A 225 -17.01 3.93 -9.98
CA MET A 225 -15.75 4.56 -9.54
C MET A 225 -15.38 5.79 -10.35
N LYS A 226 -15.76 5.83 -11.64
CA LYS A 226 -15.56 6.99 -12.52
C LYS A 226 -16.44 8.17 -12.14
N ASN A 227 -17.71 7.93 -11.78
CA ASN A 227 -18.64 8.98 -11.38
C ASN A 227 -18.26 9.70 -10.07
N LYS A 228 -17.29 9.15 -9.33
CA LYS A 228 -16.75 9.74 -8.10
C LYS A 228 -15.38 10.40 -8.31
N ALA A 229 -14.74 10.18 -9.46
CA ALA A 229 -13.37 10.58 -9.78
C ALA A 229 -13.23 12.08 -10.04
#